data_AF-A0A3D1QTM0-F1
#
_entry.id   AF-A0A3D1QTM0-F1
#
_cell.length_a   1.000
_cell.length_b   1.000
_cell.length_c   1.000
_cell.angle_alpha   90.00
_cell.angle_beta   90.00
_cell.angle_gamma   90.00
#
_symmetry.space_group_name_H-M   'P 1'
#
loop_
_entity.id
_entity.type
_entity.pdbx_description
1 polymer ?
#
loop_
_entity_poly.entity_id
_entity_poly.type
_entity_poly.pdbx_seq_one_letter_code
_entity_poly.pdbx_strand_id
1 'polypeptide(L)'
;MLATHRFARCAFAALLACSLWGCDSGPDELEDDVPNVVNGTLSDGSGLTVGSASHFLIESDDPGYAGSVTMALSDLAQLCDLINANTISSESRWLSLQLFNSDGTKNLALVPGEYTVGGEGSGAGRFANVSFGKREACDSVFDEATGGTVTVTAWSANGTLEGSFAVSFGERSVSGRFLADYCTLPETEDPPVCK
;
A
#
# COMPACT_ATOMS: atom_id res chain seq x y z
N MET A 1 -44.32 25.63 25.21
CA MET A 1 -43.70 25.28 23.92
C MET A 1 -42.69 24.18 24.18
N LEU A 2 -42.81 23.11 23.37
CA LEU A 2 -41.95 21.95 23.07
C LEU A 2 -40.63 21.76 23.85
N ALA A 3 -40.16 20.55 24.20
CA ALA A 3 -40.69 19.19 24.15
C ALA A 3 -39.74 18.26 24.95
N THR A 4 -40.32 17.24 25.59
CA THR A 4 -39.78 15.89 25.90
C THR A 4 -38.48 15.71 26.72
N HIS A 5 -38.65 15.64 28.05
CA HIS A 5 -38.54 14.43 28.90
C HIS A 5 -38.27 13.08 28.17
N ARG A 6 -37.57 12.05 28.68
CA ARG A 6 -37.06 11.70 30.01
C ARG A 6 -36.31 10.33 29.95
N PHE A 7 -35.34 10.17 30.86
CA PHE A 7 -34.92 8.98 31.63
C PHE A 7 -34.35 7.70 30.97
N ALA A 8 -33.07 7.51 31.29
CA ALA A 8 -32.37 6.33 31.80
C ALA A 8 -33.15 5.05 32.21
N ARG A 9 -32.44 3.93 32.02
CA ARG A 9 -32.52 2.60 32.67
C ARG A 9 -33.61 1.62 32.23
N CYS A 10 -33.26 0.83 31.21
CA CYS A 10 -33.56 -0.60 30.97
C CYS A 10 -32.70 -0.98 29.73
N ALA A 11 -32.01 -2.10 29.58
CA ALA A 11 -31.95 -3.34 30.34
C ALA A 11 -30.62 -4.04 30.02
N PHE A 12 -29.88 -4.39 31.08
CA PHE A 12 -29.00 -5.56 31.13
C PHE A 12 -29.89 -6.81 30.97
N ALA A 13 -30.33 -7.11 29.75
CA ALA A 13 -31.15 -8.29 29.44
C ALA A 13 -31.17 -8.63 27.93
N ALA A 14 -30.08 -8.34 27.19
CA ALA A 14 -29.97 -8.69 25.77
C ALA A 14 -28.75 -9.59 25.44
N LEU A 15 -28.04 -10.08 26.46
CA LEU A 15 -26.82 -10.91 26.30
C LEU A 15 -27.07 -12.43 26.39
N LEU A 16 -28.31 -12.89 26.38
CA LEU A 16 -28.66 -14.31 26.55
C LEU A 16 -29.70 -14.86 25.55
N ALA A 17 -29.88 -14.22 24.39
CA ALA A 17 -30.85 -14.65 23.37
C ALA A 17 -30.30 -14.79 21.94
N CYS A 18 -29.01 -14.58 21.68
CA CYS A 18 -28.40 -14.79 20.34
C CYS A 18 -27.83 -16.19 20.11
N SER A 19 -27.93 -17.11 21.07
CA SER A 19 -27.37 -18.47 20.95
C SER A 19 -28.35 -19.51 20.42
N LEU A 20 -29.54 -19.13 19.93
CA LEU A 20 -30.52 -20.11 19.47
C LEU A 20 -31.10 -19.93 18.07
N TRP A 21 -31.14 -18.74 17.45
CA TRP A 21 -31.55 -18.59 16.05
C TRP A 21 -30.54 -17.74 15.30
N GLY A 22 -30.03 -18.27 14.20
CA GLY A 22 -29.02 -17.65 13.36
C GLY A 22 -29.44 -16.24 12.93
N CYS A 23 -28.69 -15.26 13.43
CA CYS A 23 -28.66 -13.94 12.83
C CYS A 23 -27.55 -13.95 11.77
N ASP A 24 -28.03 -14.02 10.54
CA ASP A 24 -27.43 -13.58 9.31
C ASP A 24 -26.36 -12.49 9.55
N SER A 25 -25.13 -12.79 9.17
CA SER A 25 -23.99 -11.88 9.17
C SER A 25 -24.25 -10.74 8.19
N GLY A 26 -24.62 -9.58 8.72
CA GLY A 26 -24.54 -8.32 7.98
C GLY A 26 -23.11 -8.08 7.48
N PRO A 27 -22.94 -7.28 6.42
CA PRO A 27 -21.66 -7.12 5.75
C PRO A 27 -20.61 -6.61 6.74
N ASP A 28 -19.46 -7.26 6.77
CA ASP A 28 -18.28 -6.86 7.53
C ASP A 28 -18.06 -5.34 7.40
N GLU A 29 -18.40 -4.60 8.45
CA GLU A 29 -17.76 -3.31 8.72
C GLU A 29 -16.28 -3.65 8.90
N LEU A 30 -15.50 -3.42 7.85
CA LEU A 30 -14.04 -3.41 7.91
C LEU A 30 -13.63 -2.60 9.15
N GLU A 31 -12.92 -3.21 10.09
CA GLU A 31 -12.32 -2.49 11.20
C GLU A 31 -11.50 -1.33 10.63
N ASP A 32 -11.97 -0.10 10.85
CA ASP A 32 -11.41 1.14 10.29
C ASP A 32 -10.02 1.50 10.90
N ASP A 33 -9.43 0.57 11.67
CA ASP A 33 -8.24 0.75 12.51
C ASP A 33 -7.02 -0.09 12.09
N VAL A 34 -7.10 -0.90 11.01
CA VAL A 34 -5.93 -1.67 10.54
C VAL A 34 -5.18 -0.90 9.44
N PRO A 35 -4.04 -0.26 9.74
CA PRO A 35 -3.16 0.27 8.69
C PRO A 35 -2.58 -0.89 7.88
N ASN A 36 -2.31 -0.67 6.60
CA ASN A 36 -1.66 -1.63 5.70
C ASN A 36 -2.51 -2.86 5.34
N VAL A 37 -3.49 -2.66 4.46
CA VAL A 37 -4.38 -3.71 3.96
C VAL A 37 -4.26 -3.83 2.45
N VAL A 38 -4.23 -5.07 1.95
CA VAL A 38 -4.26 -5.40 0.52
C VAL A 38 -5.41 -6.36 0.26
N ASN A 39 -6.42 -5.88 -0.45
CA ASN A 39 -7.56 -6.65 -0.92
C ASN A 39 -7.35 -7.02 -2.39
N GLY A 40 -7.15 -8.30 -2.67
CA GLY A 40 -6.93 -8.82 -4.01
C GLY A 40 -5.83 -9.88 -4.03
N THR A 41 -5.59 -10.42 -5.21
CA THR A 41 -4.68 -11.56 -5.39
C THR A 41 -3.80 -11.41 -6.63
N LEU A 42 -2.66 -12.08 -6.60
CA LEU A 42 -1.81 -12.36 -7.75
C LEU A 42 -2.54 -13.22 -8.79
N SER A 43 -1.97 -13.32 -9.99
CA SER A 43 -2.51 -14.13 -11.08
C SER A 43 -2.65 -15.62 -10.74
N ASP A 44 -1.82 -16.12 -9.82
CA ASP A 44 -1.89 -17.48 -9.28
C ASP A 44 -2.94 -17.65 -8.15
N GLY A 45 -3.66 -16.59 -7.80
CA GLY A 45 -4.68 -16.59 -6.74
C GLY A 45 -4.13 -16.35 -5.34
N SER A 46 -2.81 -16.20 -5.15
CA SER A 46 -2.25 -15.92 -3.84
C SER A 46 -2.47 -14.46 -3.42
N GLY A 47 -2.86 -14.26 -2.15
CA GLY A 47 -3.04 -12.94 -1.55
C GLY A 47 -1.78 -12.42 -0.85
N LEU A 48 -1.89 -11.24 -0.25
CA LEU A 48 -0.83 -10.61 0.54
C LEU A 48 -1.36 -10.26 1.94
N THR A 49 -0.90 -10.98 2.96
CA THR A 49 -1.04 -10.57 4.35
C THR A 49 0.15 -9.70 4.70
N VAL A 50 -0.08 -8.41 4.97
CA VAL A 50 1.01 -7.45 5.16
C VAL A 50 1.68 -7.67 6.52
N GLY A 51 2.98 -7.97 6.51
CA GLY A 51 3.85 -8.00 7.68
C GLY A 51 4.55 -6.66 7.93
N SER A 52 4.87 -5.90 6.88
CA SER A 52 5.44 -4.55 7.00
C SER A 52 5.16 -3.67 5.79
N ALA A 53 5.26 -2.36 6.01
CA ALA A 53 5.12 -1.32 5.01
C ALA A 53 6.30 -0.35 5.11
N SER A 54 7.01 -0.12 4.02
CA SER A 54 8.16 0.79 4.00
C SER A 54 8.17 1.63 2.74
N HIS A 55 8.60 2.88 2.84
CA HIS A 55 8.87 3.72 1.68
C HIS A 55 10.32 4.19 1.66
N PHE A 56 10.85 4.41 0.47
CA PHE A 56 12.21 4.87 0.27
C PHE A 56 12.29 5.80 -0.94
N LEU A 57 13.31 6.64 -0.94
CA LEU A 57 13.57 7.62 -1.98
C LEU A 57 14.59 7.02 -2.95
N ILE A 58 14.25 7.03 -4.24
CA ILE A 58 15.21 6.76 -5.30
C ILE A 58 15.57 8.13 -5.86
N GLU A 59 16.76 8.63 -5.54
CA GLU A 59 17.27 9.90 -6.04
C GLU A 59 18.06 9.68 -7.34
N SER A 60 18.13 10.72 -8.16
CA SER A 60 18.92 10.69 -9.39
C SER A 60 19.54 12.05 -9.65
N ASP A 61 20.80 12.01 -10.10
CA ASP A 61 21.56 13.18 -10.52
C ASP A 61 21.22 13.63 -11.95
N ASP A 62 20.38 12.88 -12.68
CA ASP A 62 19.92 13.27 -14.00
C ASP A 62 19.13 14.61 -13.92
N PRO A 63 19.54 15.66 -14.65
CA PRO A 63 18.84 16.94 -14.67
C PRO A 63 17.34 16.85 -15.01
N GLY A 64 16.93 15.86 -15.80
CA GLY A 64 15.54 15.62 -16.19
C GLY A 64 14.76 14.70 -15.23
N TYR A 65 15.42 14.07 -14.26
CA TYR A 65 14.81 13.09 -13.37
C TYR A 65 15.41 13.21 -11.96
N ALA A 66 14.67 13.86 -11.05
CA ALA A 66 15.10 14.01 -9.65
C ALA A 66 14.98 12.72 -8.84
N GLY A 67 14.21 11.75 -9.32
CA GLY A 67 13.89 10.56 -8.57
C GLY A 67 12.42 10.17 -8.54
N SER A 68 12.12 9.24 -7.63
CA SER A 68 10.79 8.73 -7.32
C SER A 68 10.70 8.33 -5.85
N VAL A 69 9.49 8.24 -5.33
CA VAL A 69 9.25 7.61 -4.02
C VAL A 69 8.65 6.24 -4.26
N THR A 70 9.27 5.21 -3.71
CA THR A 70 8.76 3.83 -3.80
C THR A 70 8.23 3.41 -2.45
N MET A 71 7.01 2.92 -2.42
CA MET A 71 6.39 2.31 -1.24
C MET A 71 6.17 0.82 -1.50
N ALA A 72 6.51 -0.01 -0.52
CA ALA A 72 6.36 -1.45 -0.57
C ALA A 72 5.56 -1.95 0.63
N LEU A 73 4.51 -2.72 0.36
CA LEU A 73 3.82 -3.58 1.32
C LEU A 73 4.36 -5.01 1.12
N SER A 74 4.81 -5.67 2.18
CA SER A 74 5.36 -7.03 2.09
C SER A 74 4.83 -7.94 3.19
N ASP A 75 4.79 -9.25 2.93
CA ASP A 75 4.50 -10.28 3.94
C ASP A 75 5.62 -10.46 4.96
N LEU A 76 6.81 -9.92 4.68
CA LEU A 76 7.94 -9.92 5.61
C LEU A 76 7.71 -8.88 6.70
N ALA A 77 7.85 -9.26 7.97
CA ALA A 77 7.74 -8.32 9.10
C ALA A 77 8.92 -7.34 9.22
N GLN A 78 10.06 -7.65 8.58
CA GLN A 78 11.34 -6.95 8.73
C GLN A 78 11.89 -6.46 7.37
N LEU A 79 11.01 -5.98 6.48
CA LEU A 79 11.41 -5.56 5.13
C LEU A 79 12.53 -4.51 5.16
N CYS A 80 12.41 -3.49 6.00
CA CYS A 80 13.41 -2.43 6.05
C CYS A 80 14.78 -2.94 6.57
N ASP A 81 14.80 -3.85 7.54
CA ASP A 81 16.04 -4.44 8.01
C ASP A 81 16.75 -5.23 6.91
N LEU A 82 15.99 -5.94 6.07
CA LEU A 82 16.51 -6.66 4.91
C LEU A 82 17.07 -5.69 3.85
N ILE A 83 16.35 -4.61 3.55
CA ILE A 83 16.80 -3.55 2.63
C ILE A 83 18.12 -2.94 3.14
N ASN A 84 18.18 -2.51 4.40
CA ASN A 84 19.37 -1.94 5.03
C ASN A 84 20.57 -2.91 4.98
N ALA A 85 20.31 -4.21 5.13
CA ALA A 85 21.32 -5.26 5.04
C ALA A 85 21.67 -5.66 3.59
N ASN A 86 21.18 -4.93 2.58
CA ASN A 86 21.27 -5.28 1.16
C ASN A 86 20.96 -6.77 0.91
N THR A 87 19.87 -7.25 1.51
CA THR A 87 19.46 -8.65 1.50
C THR A 87 18.03 -8.76 0.99
N ILE A 88 17.74 -9.84 0.25
CA ILE A 88 16.39 -10.21 -0.14
C ILE A 88 16.02 -11.58 0.43
N SER A 89 14.77 -11.75 0.84
CA SER A 89 14.24 -13.06 1.20
C SER A 89 14.11 -13.92 -0.04
N SER A 90 14.46 -15.20 0.06
CA SER A 90 14.26 -16.23 -0.95
C SER A 90 12.79 -16.46 -1.27
N GLU A 91 11.92 -16.26 -0.28
CA GLU A 91 10.46 -16.38 -0.38
C GLU A 91 9.80 -15.10 0.15
N SER A 92 8.97 -14.44 -0.64
CA SER A 92 8.20 -13.28 -0.18
C SER A 92 7.09 -12.91 -1.15
N ARG A 93 6.11 -12.14 -0.68
CA ARG A 93 5.12 -11.44 -1.50
C ARG A 93 5.17 -9.95 -1.21
N TRP A 94 4.93 -9.15 -2.23
CA TRP A 94 4.93 -7.70 -2.09
C TRP A 94 4.04 -7.00 -3.11
N LEU A 95 3.51 -5.86 -2.69
CA LEU A 95 2.96 -4.85 -3.59
C LEU A 95 3.86 -3.63 -3.53
N SER A 96 4.38 -3.20 -4.67
CA SER A 96 5.23 -2.00 -4.79
C SER A 96 4.51 -0.93 -5.60
N LEU A 97 4.56 0.31 -5.11
CA LEU A 97 3.99 1.50 -5.72
C LEU A 97 5.11 2.53 -5.85
N GLN A 98 5.58 2.73 -7.07
CA GLN A 98 6.54 3.77 -7.40
C GLN A 98 5.79 5.01 -7.87
N LEU A 99 5.93 6.10 -7.13
CA LEU A 99 5.19 7.33 -7.30
C LEU A 99 6.09 8.42 -7.88
N PHE A 100 5.56 9.11 -8.87
CA PHE A 100 6.22 10.18 -9.59
C PHE A 100 5.33 11.42 -9.60
N ASN A 101 5.92 12.56 -9.25
CA ASN A 101 5.34 13.87 -9.45
C ASN A 101 6.27 14.67 -10.37
N SER A 102 5.75 15.35 -11.37
CA SER A 102 6.51 16.02 -12.42
C SER A 102 5.83 17.30 -12.82
N ASP A 103 6.63 18.32 -13.17
CA ASP A 103 6.15 19.55 -13.83
C ASP A 103 6.21 19.46 -15.37
N GLY A 104 6.56 18.29 -15.91
CA GLY A 104 6.79 18.06 -17.33
C GLY A 104 8.25 18.20 -17.77
N THR A 105 9.15 18.66 -16.88
CA THR A 105 10.59 18.78 -17.15
C THR A 105 11.46 18.03 -16.17
N LYS A 106 11.01 17.91 -14.91
CA LYS A 106 11.75 17.21 -13.85
C LYS A 106 10.78 16.57 -12.88
N ASN A 107 11.18 15.45 -12.29
CA ASN A 107 10.47 14.91 -11.14
C ASN A 107 10.66 15.76 -9.89
N LEU A 108 9.64 15.79 -9.05
CA LEU A 108 9.52 16.63 -7.88
C LEU A 108 9.16 15.77 -6.68
N ALA A 109 9.37 16.35 -5.50
CA ALA A 109 8.77 15.91 -4.25
C ALA A 109 7.30 15.52 -4.43
N LEU A 110 6.85 14.45 -3.77
CA LEU A 110 5.43 14.10 -3.80
C LEU A 110 4.59 15.22 -3.18
N VAL A 111 3.34 15.25 -3.56
CA VAL A 111 2.34 16.11 -2.95
C VAL A 111 1.08 15.27 -2.72
N PRO A 112 0.29 15.56 -1.68
CA PRO A 112 -0.99 14.90 -1.49
C PRO A 112 -1.90 15.02 -2.72
N GLY A 113 -2.65 13.96 -2.99
CA GLY A 113 -3.55 13.83 -4.14
C GLY A 113 -3.39 12.50 -4.88
N GLU A 114 -4.03 12.44 -6.04
CA GLU A 114 -4.10 11.22 -6.85
C GLU A 114 -2.95 11.11 -7.85
N TYR A 115 -2.46 9.88 -8.01
CA TYR A 115 -1.42 9.46 -8.94
C TYR A 115 -2.01 8.37 -9.83
N THR A 116 -2.01 8.60 -11.15
CA THR A 116 -2.62 7.68 -12.11
C THR A 116 -1.65 6.57 -12.50
N VAL A 117 -2.12 5.33 -12.46
CA VAL A 117 -1.32 4.17 -12.88
C VAL A 117 -1.18 4.13 -14.41
N GLY A 118 0.04 3.88 -14.90
CA GLY A 118 0.33 3.83 -16.34
C GLY A 118 0.28 5.21 -17.02
N GLY A 119 0.43 6.27 -16.24
CA GLY A 119 0.12 7.65 -16.61
C GLY A 119 1.23 8.44 -17.32
N GLU A 120 2.31 7.82 -17.81
CA GLU A 120 3.26 8.54 -18.69
C GLU A 120 2.48 9.15 -19.87
N GLY A 121 2.41 10.49 -19.92
CA GLY A 121 1.65 11.21 -20.95
C GLY A 121 0.22 11.63 -20.60
N SER A 122 -0.27 11.42 -19.38
CA SER A 122 -1.62 11.87 -18.94
C SER A 122 -1.74 13.39 -18.76
N GLY A 123 -0.64 14.14 -18.88
CA GLY A 123 -0.60 15.60 -18.71
C GLY A 123 -0.80 16.09 -17.27
N ALA A 124 -1.14 15.21 -16.33
CA ALA A 124 -1.40 15.52 -14.92
C ALA A 124 -0.12 15.69 -14.08
N GLY A 125 1.05 15.37 -14.64
CA GLY A 125 2.34 15.42 -13.94
C GLY A 125 2.52 14.35 -12.86
N ARG A 126 1.44 13.70 -12.40
CA ARG A 126 1.47 12.71 -11.32
C ARG A 126 1.08 11.32 -11.82
N PHE A 127 1.96 10.36 -11.66
CA PHE A 127 1.72 9.00 -12.10
C PHE A 127 2.36 7.97 -11.17
N ALA A 128 1.89 6.74 -11.28
CA ALA A 128 2.36 5.61 -10.49
C ALA A 128 2.68 4.41 -11.40
N ASN A 129 3.74 3.69 -11.06
CA ASN A 129 3.97 2.32 -11.53
C ASN A 129 3.71 1.39 -10.35
N VAL A 130 2.87 0.38 -10.56
CA VAL A 130 2.47 -0.54 -9.49
C VAL A 130 2.72 -1.97 -9.94
N SER A 131 3.43 -2.73 -9.11
CA SER A 131 3.71 -4.14 -9.34
C SER A 131 3.26 -4.97 -8.14
N PHE A 132 2.59 -6.09 -8.40
CA PHE A 132 2.29 -7.09 -7.38
C PHE A 132 3.08 -8.34 -7.73
N GLY A 133 3.96 -8.77 -6.83
CA GLY A 133 4.83 -9.90 -7.08
C GLY A 133 4.96 -10.87 -5.91
N LYS A 134 5.55 -12.00 -6.25
CA LYS A 134 6.10 -12.97 -5.33
C LYS A 134 7.51 -13.34 -5.75
N ARG A 135 8.26 -13.87 -4.79
CA ARG A 135 9.58 -14.42 -5.00
C ARG A 135 9.57 -15.82 -4.44
N GLU A 136 10.10 -16.74 -5.24
CA GLU A 136 10.26 -18.14 -4.90
C GLU A 136 11.69 -18.53 -5.30
N ALA A 137 12.45 -19.13 -4.40
CA ALA A 137 13.86 -19.47 -4.60
C ALA A 137 14.70 -18.32 -5.19
N CYS A 138 14.49 -17.08 -4.72
CA CYS A 138 15.15 -15.86 -5.19
C CYS A 138 14.71 -15.33 -6.56
N ASP A 139 13.88 -16.06 -7.30
CA ASP A 139 13.35 -15.65 -8.59
C ASP A 139 12.05 -14.88 -8.39
N SER A 140 11.96 -13.70 -9.01
CA SER A 140 10.79 -12.83 -8.85
C SER A 140 9.83 -13.01 -10.02
N VAL A 141 8.56 -13.22 -9.71
CA VAL A 141 7.45 -13.21 -10.67
C VAL A 141 6.47 -12.13 -10.23
N PHE A 142 6.12 -11.23 -11.12
CA PHE A 142 5.21 -10.13 -10.81
C PHE A 142 4.33 -9.77 -12.00
N ASP A 143 3.18 -9.20 -11.66
CA ASP A 143 2.29 -8.54 -12.60
C ASP A 143 2.44 -7.03 -12.44
N GLU A 144 2.28 -6.29 -13.53
CA GLU A 144 2.20 -4.83 -13.53
C GLU A 144 0.75 -4.37 -13.67
N ALA A 145 0.40 -3.33 -12.92
CA ALA A 145 -0.92 -2.76 -13.00
C ALA A 145 -1.11 -2.01 -14.32
N THR A 146 -2.23 -2.26 -14.98
CA THR A 146 -2.61 -1.68 -16.27
C THR A 146 -3.44 -0.40 -16.13
N GLY A 147 -3.81 -0.02 -14.91
CA GLY A 147 -4.58 1.19 -14.65
C GLY A 147 -5.03 1.32 -13.20
N GLY A 148 -5.80 2.38 -12.93
CA GLY A 148 -6.29 2.74 -11.61
C GLY A 148 -5.53 3.91 -10.98
N THR A 149 -5.66 4.06 -9.67
CA THR A 149 -5.15 5.23 -8.93
C THR A 149 -4.48 4.84 -7.63
N VAL A 150 -3.49 5.66 -7.25
CA VAL A 150 -2.90 5.69 -5.91
C VAL A 150 -3.16 7.08 -5.33
N THR A 151 -3.77 7.15 -4.16
CA THR A 151 -4.09 8.41 -3.48
C THR A 151 -3.16 8.58 -2.30
N VAL A 152 -2.35 9.63 -2.33
CA VAL A 152 -1.48 10.02 -1.20
C VAL A 152 -2.24 11.01 -0.33
N THR A 153 -2.45 10.65 0.94
CA THR A 153 -3.11 11.52 1.93
C THR A 153 -2.10 12.37 2.70
N ALA A 154 -0.98 11.77 3.10
CA ALA A 154 0.11 12.43 3.79
C ALA A 154 1.47 11.87 3.36
N TRP A 155 2.48 12.73 3.30
CA TRP A 155 3.85 12.33 2.95
C TRP A 155 4.88 13.20 3.66
N SER A 156 5.93 12.54 4.16
CA SER A 156 7.17 13.16 4.62
C SER A 156 8.36 12.36 4.11
N ALA A 157 9.37 13.04 3.56
CA ALA A 157 10.54 12.41 2.96
C ALA A 157 11.25 11.42 3.89
N ASN A 158 11.37 11.75 5.19
CA ASN A 158 12.02 10.92 6.21
C ASN A 158 11.04 10.49 7.32
N GLY A 159 9.73 10.52 7.02
CA GLY A 159 8.68 10.20 7.98
C GLY A 159 7.78 9.10 7.42
N THR A 160 6.48 9.32 7.50
CA THR A 160 5.49 8.37 6.98
C THR A 160 5.00 8.77 5.59
N LEU A 161 4.58 7.76 4.83
CA LEU A 161 3.81 7.88 3.61
C LEU A 161 2.49 7.15 3.82
N GLU A 162 1.39 7.89 3.69
CA GLU A 162 0.03 7.41 3.95
C GLU A 162 -0.84 7.58 2.71
N GLY A 163 -1.73 6.62 2.49
CA GLY A 163 -2.67 6.70 1.41
C GLY A 163 -3.50 5.44 1.18
N SER A 164 -4.06 5.38 -0.02
CA SER A 164 -4.85 4.25 -0.51
C SER A 164 -4.57 3.99 -1.99
N PHE A 165 -5.01 2.85 -2.47
CA PHE A 165 -4.89 2.50 -3.88
C PHE A 165 -6.10 1.67 -4.32
N ALA A 166 -6.43 1.81 -5.61
CA ALA A 166 -7.39 0.97 -6.31
C ALA A 166 -6.87 0.81 -7.74
N VAL A 167 -6.24 -0.34 -8.01
CA VAL A 167 -5.49 -0.60 -9.23
C VAL A 167 -5.99 -1.85 -9.93
N SER A 168 -5.77 -1.93 -11.23
CA SER A 168 -6.20 -3.05 -12.06
C SER A 168 -5.01 -3.77 -12.67
N PHE A 169 -5.05 -5.09 -12.69
CA PHE A 169 -4.09 -5.99 -13.33
C PHE A 169 -4.84 -6.80 -14.39
N GLY A 170 -5.20 -6.15 -15.51
CA GLY A 170 -6.12 -6.70 -16.49
C GLY A 170 -7.55 -6.81 -15.92
N GLU A 171 -8.07 -8.02 -15.83
CA GLU A 171 -9.42 -8.29 -15.29
C GLU A 171 -9.47 -8.31 -13.75
N ARG A 172 -8.31 -8.37 -13.09
CA ARG A 172 -8.22 -8.37 -11.62
C ARG A 172 -8.14 -6.94 -11.11
N SER A 173 -8.76 -6.70 -9.96
CA SER A 173 -8.65 -5.44 -9.21
C SER A 173 -8.01 -5.72 -7.86
N VAL A 174 -7.10 -4.84 -7.45
CA VAL A 174 -6.44 -4.88 -6.14
C VAL A 174 -6.59 -3.51 -5.52
N SER A 175 -7.05 -3.46 -4.28
CA SER A 175 -7.26 -2.20 -3.56
C SER A 175 -6.75 -2.30 -2.12
N GLY A 176 -6.57 -1.16 -1.47
CA GLY A 176 -6.03 -1.18 -0.13
C GLY A 176 -5.68 0.19 0.41
N ARG A 177 -5.04 0.16 1.59
CA ARG A 177 -4.56 1.34 2.31
C ARG A 177 -3.16 1.06 2.83
N PHE A 178 -2.36 2.10 2.94
CA PHE A 178 -1.00 2.01 3.45
C PHE A 178 -0.67 3.15 4.41
N LEU A 179 0.15 2.81 5.40
CA LEU A 179 0.91 3.70 6.25
C LEU A 179 2.30 3.09 6.35
N ALA A 180 3.21 3.61 5.53
CA ALA A 180 4.56 3.11 5.37
C ALA A 180 5.56 4.03 6.08
N ASP A 181 6.50 3.42 6.81
CA ASP A 181 7.60 4.14 7.44
C ASP A 181 8.78 4.31 6.49
N TYR A 182 9.55 5.39 6.66
CA TYR A 182 10.75 5.62 5.87
C TYR A 182 11.81 4.54 6.13
N CYS A 183 12.37 4.01 5.05
CA CYS A 183 13.50 3.11 5.05
C CYS A 183 14.65 3.71 4.24
N THR A 184 15.85 3.62 4.78
CA THR A 184 17.06 4.06 4.07
C THR A 184 17.49 2.97 3.09
N LEU A 185 17.82 3.35 1.85
CA LEU A 185 18.45 2.42 0.92
C LEU A 185 19.94 2.25 1.27
N PRO A 186 20.51 1.05 1.13
CA PRO A 186 21.93 0.86 1.40
C PRO A 186 22.77 1.62 0.37
N GLU A 187 23.84 2.29 0.83
CA GLU A 187 24.83 2.94 -0.02
C GLU A 187 25.82 1.89 -0.58
N THR A 188 25.33 0.98 -1.41
CA THR A 188 26.18 -0.04 -2.06
C THR A 188 25.76 -0.27 -3.51
N GLU A 189 26.75 -0.54 -4.36
CA GLU A 189 26.55 -0.93 -5.75
C GLU A 189 26.42 -2.46 -5.91
N ASP A 190 26.69 -3.23 -4.84
CA ASP A 190 26.61 -4.68 -4.88
C ASP A 190 25.15 -5.14 -5.02
N PRO A 191 24.87 -6.17 -5.82
CA PRO A 191 23.53 -6.75 -5.88
C PRO A 191 23.14 -7.32 -4.51
N PRO A 192 21.85 -7.27 -4.15
CA PRO A 192 21.39 -7.78 -2.87
C PRO A 192 21.65 -9.28 -2.73
N VAL A 193 22.03 -9.69 -1.53
CA VAL A 193 22.26 -11.11 -1.21
C VAL A 193 20.93 -11.80 -0.98
N CYS A 194 20.64 -12.86 -1.72
CA CYS A 194 19.45 -13.66 -1.45
C CYS A 194 19.68 -14.68 -0.33
N LYS A 195 18.73 -14.78 0.61
CA LYS A 195 18.79 -15.68 1.77
C LYS A 195 17.44 -16.32 2.10
#